data_AF-A0A1B7T9R0-F1
#
_entry.id   AF-A0A1B7T9R0-F1
#
_cell.length_a   1.000
_cell.length_b   1.000
_cell.length_c   1.000
_cell.angle_alpha   90.00
_cell.angle_beta   90.00
_cell.angle_gamma   90.00
#
_symmetry.space_group_name_H-M   'P 1'
#
loop_
_entity.id
_entity.type
_entity.pdbx_description
1 polymer ?
#
loop_
_entity_poly.entity_id
_entity_poly.type
_entity_poly.pdbx_seq_one_letter_code
_entity_poly.pdbx_strand_id
1 'polypeptide(L)'
;GFKGNAYYYPWSSYNYAAKKGTQNTKLYTQSSYLNGGYVGSGKVITSGHTADYTVPNVIAYDITATNLSYSNSGLCETAQCSGNWGFHMTGYIIPPTTGNYTISLGYVDDLGILNLGAGKFLSGNCCGNFDITGDISGTNTVQSIWSSSGPTGTNQITAYLYAGVSYPVEVFHVNRGALGAITLTYKDPSGVVSSNFGGIVYHYNDLD
;
A
#
# COMPACT_ATOMS: atom_id res chain seq x y z
N GLY A 1 -4.21 13.29 -5.94
CA GLY A 1 -3.67 11.91 -6.06
C GLY A 1 -3.70 11.24 -4.70
N PHE A 2 -3.12 10.06 -4.54
CA PHE A 2 -2.88 9.50 -3.20
C PHE A 2 -1.76 10.25 -2.48
N LYS A 3 -1.79 10.23 -1.14
CA LYS A 3 -0.73 10.76 -0.27
C LYS A 3 -0.44 9.77 0.84
N GLY A 4 0.82 9.63 1.24
CA GLY A 4 1.18 8.74 2.33
C GLY A 4 2.67 8.60 2.52
N ASN A 5 3.09 7.47 3.10
CA ASN A 5 4.47 7.20 3.44
C ASN A 5 4.93 5.85 2.89
N ALA A 6 6.24 5.73 2.68
CA ALA A 6 6.90 4.46 2.41
C ALA A 6 7.69 4.01 3.65
N TYR A 7 7.66 2.70 3.90
CA TYR A 7 8.21 2.07 5.08
C TYR A 7 9.22 1.00 4.70
N TYR A 8 10.24 0.88 5.54
CA TYR A 8 11.18 -0.24 5.50
C TYR A 8 10.53 -1.46 6.15
N TYR A 9 10.44 -2.55 5.40
CA TYR A 9 9.97 -3.82 5.94
C TYR A 9 11.19 -4.58 6.49
N PRO A 10 11.26 -4.96 7.77
CA PRO A 10 12.50 -5.49 8.34
C PRO A 10 12.81 -6.93 7.94
N TRP A 11 14.10 -7.28 7.96
CA TRP A 11 14.54 -8.66 7.96
C TRP A 11 14.13 -9.37 9.28
N SER A 12 13.98 -10.69 9.25
CA SER A 12 13.75 -11.46 10.49
C SER A 12 15.03 -11.57 11.33
N SER A 13 16.18 -11.64 10.66
CA SER A 13 17.51 -11.53 11.25
C SER A 13 18.48 -10.94 10.24
N TYR A 14 19.56 -10.31 10.70
CA TYR A 14 20.59 -9.73 9.83
C TYR A 14 21.99 -10.09 10.30
N ASN A 15 22.81 -10.63 9.39
CA ASN A 15 24.23 -10.89 9.61
C ASN A 15 25.05 -9.71 9.07
N TYR A 16 25.59 -8.90 9.98
CA TYR A 16 26.37 -7.71 9.66
C TYR A 16 27.72 -8.02 8.99
N ALA A 17 28.39 -9.10 9.39
CA ALA A 17 29.67 -9.51 8.80
C ALA A 17 29.50 -9.94 7.34
N ALA A 18 28.44 -10.71 7.06
CA ALA A 18 28.12 -11.18 5.71
C ALA A 18 27.29 -10.19 4.89
N LYS A 19 26.76 -9.12 5.51
CA LYS A 19 25.79 -8.17 4.93
C LYS A 19 24.58 -8.87 4.31
N LYS A 20 24.03 -9.85 5.04
CA LYS A 20 22.92 -10.70 4.56
C LYS A 20 21.76 -10.70 5.56
N GLY A 21 20.58 -10.39 5.06
CA GLY A 21 19.32 -10.52 5.80
C GLY A 21 18.64 -11.87 5.54
N THR A 22 17.89 -12.34 6.53
CA THR A 22 16.93 -13.44 6.39
C THR A 22 15.56 -12.84 6.22
N GLN A 23 14.83 -13.24 5.17
CA GLN A 23 13.51 -12.69 4.86
C GLN A 23 12.55 -12.86 6.04
N ASN A 24 11.74 -11.83 6.32
CA ASN A 24 10.69 -11.94 7.33
C ASN A 24 9.39 -12.36 6.66
N THR A 25 9.14 -13.67 6.63
CA THR A 25 8.01 -14.25 5.89
C THR A 25 6.69 -14.24 6.65
N LYS A 26 6.64 -13.67 7.87
CA LYS A 26 5.45 -13.72 8.74
C LYS A 26 4.98 -12.37 9.27
N LEU A 27 5.89 -11.41 9.47
CA LEU A 27 5.54 -10.15 10.15
C LEU A 27 4.42 -9.37 9.46
N TYR A 28 4.43 -9.31 8.13
CA TYR A 28 3.46 -8.54 7.33
C TYR A 28 1.99 -8.95 7.52
N THR A 29 1.69 -10.11 8.11
CA THR A 29 0.32 -10.57 8.41
C THR A 29 -0.02 -10.52 9.90
N GLN A 30 0.92 -10.11 10.75
CA GLN A 30 0.69 -10.02 12.20
C GLN A 30 -0.08 -8.75 12.55
N SER A 31 -1.04 -8.85 13.46
CA SER A 31 -1.82 -7.71 13.95
C SER A 31 -0.94 -6.62 14.57
N SER A 32 0.15 -6.98 15.24
CA SER A 32 1.10 -6.01 15.81
C SER A 32 1.78 -5.16 14.73
N TYR A 33 2.03 -5.72 13.55
CA TYR A 33 2.59 -5.00 12.42
C TYR A 33 1.52 -4.14 11.74
N LEU A 34 0.35 -4.71 11.45
CA LEU A 34 -0.76 -4.04 10.76
C LEU A 34 -1.43 -2.94 11.61
N ASN A 35 -1.38 -3.03 12.93
CA ASN A 35 -1.87 -1.99 13.82
C ASN A 35 -0.79 -0.91 14.09
N GLY A 36 -0.28 -0.29 13.02
CA GLY A 36 0.71 0.80 13.07
C GLY A 36 2.16 0.38 13.34
N GLY A 37 2.43 -0.88 13.70
CA GLY A 37 3.79 -1.36 13.95
C GLY A 37 4.74 -1.27 12.74
N TYR A 38 4.22 -1.17 11.52
CA TYR A 38 5.00 -0.94 10.30
C TYR A 38 5.78 0.38 10.27
N VAL A 39 5.41 1.36 11.11
CA VAL A 39 6.15 2.62 11.28
C VAL A 39 7.45 2.39 12.08
N GLY A 40 7.43 1.40 12.97
CA GLY A 40 8.51 1.05 13.88
C GLY A 40 8.98 2.25 14.70
N SER A 41 10.25 2.66 14.55
CA SER A 41 10.78 3.78 15.35
C SER A 41 10.44 5.17 14.81
N GLY A 42 9.83 5.27 13.63
CA GLY A 42 9.56 6.54 12.94
C GLY A 42 10.80 7.25 12.40
N LYS A 43 12.00 6.68 12.58
CA LYS A 43 13.23 7.23 12.02
C LYS A 43 13.28 7.01 10.52
N VAL A 44 13.74 8.03 9.80
CA VAL A 44 14.01 7.93 8.37
C VAL A 44 15.31 7.15 8.17
N ILE A 45 15.26 6.04 7.45
CA ILE A 45 16.46 5.34 7.00
C ILE A 45 17.03 6.02 5.77
N THR A 46 18.34 6.23 5.76
CA THR A 46 19.06 6.81 4.62
C THR A 46 19.94 5.74 3.96
N SER A 47 20.57 6.08 2.84
CA SER A 47 21.51 5.18 2.16
C SER A 47 22.69 4.72 3.04
N GLY A 48 22.98 5.44 4.13
CA GLY A 48 23.99 5.10 5.14
C GLY A 48 23.45 4.35 6.36
N HIS A 49 22.22 3.84 6.31
CA HIS A 49 21.64 3.06 7.40
C HIS A 49 22.48 1.81 7.69
N THR A 50 23.06 1.73 8.90
CA THR A 50 24.03 0.70 9.31
C THR A 50 23.60 -0.10 10.54
N ALA A 51 22.44 0.17 11.12
CA ALA A 51 21.96 -0.47 12.34
C ALA A 51 20.45 -0.68 12.29
N ASP A 52 19.96 -1.76 12.91
CA ASP A 52 18.52 -2.06 13.12
C ASP A 52 17.73 -2.53 11.87
N TYR A 53 18.39 -3.30 11.00
CA TYR A 53 17.79 -4.02 9.86
C TYR A 53 16.65 -4.99 10.22
N THR A 54 16.42 -5.24 11.51
CA THR A 54 15.37 -6.12 12.03
C THR A 54 14.20 -5.35 12.64
N VAL A 55 14.18 -4.02 12.50
CA VAL A 55 13.12 -3.13 13.01
C VAL A 55 12.51 -2.35 11.85
N PRO A 56 11.17 -2.25 11.75
CA PRO A 56 10.53 -1.39 10.77
C PRO A 56 10.96 0.07 10.97
N ASN A 57 11.00 0.84 9.89
CA ASN A 57 11.35 2.26 9.92
C ASN A 57 10.74 2.97 8.71
N VAL A 58 10.94 4.28 8.59
CA VAL A 58 10.40 5.07 7.47
C VAL A 58 11.45 5.23 6.38
N ILE A 59 11.05 5.03 5.13
CA ILE A 59 11.88 5.33 3.95
C ILE A 59 11.65 6.77 3.51
N ALA A 60 10.39 7.18 3.41
CA ALA A 60 10.02 8.52 2.98
C ALA A 60 8.65 8.92 3.54
N TYR A 61 8.54 10.19 3.92
CA TYR A 61 7.30 10.85 4.33
C TYR A 61 6.71 11.66 3.17
N ASP A 62 5.41 11.95 3.25
CA ASP A 62 4.70 12.89 2.37
C ASP A 62 4.80 12.58 0.87
N ILE A 63 4.80 11.30 0.51
CA ILE A 63 4.78 10.84 -0.87
C ILE A 63 3.42 11.17 -1.47
N THR A 64 3.41 11.75 -2.67
CA THR A 64 2.21 11.87 -3.50
C THR A 64 2.33 11.02 -4.76
N ALA A 65 1.28 10.29 -5.11
CA ALA A 65 1.28 9.44 -6.30
C ALA A 65 -0.10 9.35 -6.94
N THR A 66 -0.16 9.38 -8.26
CA THR A 66 -1.39 9.06 -9.01
C THR A 66 -1.39 7.63 -9.55
N ASN A 67 -0.23 6.96 -9.55
CA ASN A 67 -0.10 5.56 -9.90
C ASN A 67 0.67 4.86 -8.77
N LEU A 68 0.03 3.86 -8.15
CA LEU A 68 0.62 3.04 -7.08
C LEU A 68 1.11 1.68 -7.60
N SER A 69 1.03 1.44 -8.91
CA SER A 69 1.49 0.18 -9.50
C SER A 69 3.01 0.17 -9.62
N TYR A 70 3.62 -0.96 -9.26
CA TYR A 70 5.06 -1.16 -9.24
C TYR A 70 5.42 -2.62 -9.54
N SER A 71 6.59 -2.84 -10.16
CA SER A 71 7.24 -4.15 -10.26
C SER A 71 8.76 -3.97 -10.25
N ASN A 72 9.47 -4.83 -9.50
CA ASN A 72 10.93 -4.87 -9.51
C ASN A 72 11.51 -5.99 -10.40
N SER A 73 10.69 -6.70 -11.18
CA SER A 73 11.15 -7.85 -11.97
C SER A 73 12.29 -7.51 -12.94
N GLY A 74 12.25 -6.34 -13.59
CA GLY A 74 13.32 -5.90 -14.50
C GLY A 74 14.62 -5.47 -13.80
N LEU A 75 14.54 -5.06 -12.52
CA LEU A 75 15.74 -4.73 -11.72
C LEU A 75 16.44 -5.99 -11.22
N CYS A 76 15.68 -7.06 -11.08
CA CYS A 76 16.07 -8.36 -10.58
C CYS A 76 16.89 -9.22 -11.55
N GLU A 77 16.92 -8.87 -12.83
CA GLU A 77 17.67 -9.59 -13.86
C GLU A 77 19.18 -9.26 -13.85
N THR A 78 19.59 -8.18 -13.17
CA THR A 78 20.97 -7.66 -13.21
C THR A 78 21.66 -7.54 -11.85
N ALA A 79 20.94 -7.72 -10.73
CA ALA A 79 21.48 -7.65 -9.37
C ALA A 79 20.66 -8.48 -8.35
N GLN A 80 21.19 -8.69 -7.14
CA GLN A 80 20.48 -9.40 -6.06
C GLN A 80 19.18 -8.68 -5.66
N CYS A 81 18.04 -9.31 -5.97
CA CYS A 81 16.71 -8.91 -5.53
C CYS A 81 16.60 -8.91 -4.00
N SER A 82 16.75 -7.76 -3.38
CA SER A 82 16.52 -7.61 -1.94
C SER A 82 15.93 -6.25 -1.64
N GLY A 83 14.77 -5.97 -2.26
CA GLY A 83 13.93 -4.84 -1.87
C GLY A 83 12.86 -5.32 -0.89
N ASN A 84 12.96 -4.91 0.36
CA ASN A 84 11.95 -5.16 1.40
C ASN A 84 11.40 -3.82 1.89
N TRP A 85 10.15 -3.55 1.56
CA TRP A 85 9.50 -2.26 1.79
C TRP A 85 7.98 -2.39 1.81
N GLY A 86 7.30 -1.33 2.23
CA GLY A 86 5.87 -1.19 2.09
C GLY A 86 5.46 0.27 1.94
N PHE A 87 4.19 0.52 1.69
CA PHE A 87 3.62 1.87 1.76
C PHE A 87 2.23 1.83 2.39
N HIS A 88 1.83 2.96 2.96
CA HIS A 88 0.45 3.25 3.33
C HIS A 88 0.05 4.58 2.70
N MET A 89 -0.93 4.53 1.80
CA MET A 89 -1.36 5.64 0.97
C MET A 89 -2.87 5.85 1.14
N THR A 90 -3.30 7.10 1.30
CA THR A 90 -4.71 7.46 1.51
C THR A 90 -5.17 8.50 0.50
N GLY A 91 -6.47 8.75 0.45
CA GLY A 91 -7.08 9.82 -0.32
C GLY A 91 -8.60 9.71 -0.35
N TYR A 92 -9.23 10.55 -1.16
CA TYR A 92 -10.66 10.53 -1.42
C TYR A 92 -10.91 10.25 -2.90
N ILE A 93 -11.64 9.18 -3.21
CA ILE A 93 -12.21 8.97 -4.53
C ILE A 93 -13.39 9.93 -4.68
N ILE A 94 -13.31 10.83 -5.64
CA ILE A 94 -14.38 11.73 -6.05
C ILE A 94 -14.68 11.40 -7.52
N PRO A 95 -15.70 10.57 -7.78
CA PRO A 95 -15.98 10.11 -9.13
C PRO A 95 -16.54 11.29 -9.97
N PRO A 96 -16.10 11.45 -11.23
CA PRO A 96 -16.68 12.46 -12.12
C PRO A 96 -18.07 12.05 -12.65
N THR A 97 -18.41 10.76 -12.62
CA THR A 97 -19.65 10.21 -13.17
C THR A 97 -20.27 9.25 -12.16
N THR A 98 -21.60 9.29 -12.00
CA THR A 98 -22.30 8.33 -11.15
C THR A 98 -22.33 6.95 -11.81
N GLY A 99 -22.01 5.90 -11.07
CA GLY A 99 -22.14 4.53 -11.56
C GLY A 99 -21.26 3.52 -10.83
N ASN A 100 -21.11 2.34 -11.42
CA ASN A 100 -20.28 1.28 -10.88
C ASN A 100 -18.80 1.54 -11.21
N TYR A 101 -17.98 1.61 -10.17
CA TYR A 101 -16.53 1.60 -10.26
C TYR A 101 -16.01 0.27 -9.72
N THR A 102 -15.15 -0.42 -10.47
CA THR A 102 -14.44 -1.61 -9.99
C THR A 102 -13.00 -1.26 -9.70
N ILE A 103 -12.57 -1.36 -8.44
CA ILE A 103 -11.17 -1.14 -8.05
C ILE A 103 -10.52 -2.52 -7.86
N SER A 104 -9.36 -2.72 -8.47
CA SER A 104 -8.69 -4.02 -8.52
C SER A 104 -7.23 -3.92 -8.10
N LEU A 105 -6.85 -4.80 -7.17
CA LEU A 105 -5.48 -5.24 -6.93
C LEU A 105 -5.19 -6.40 -7.90
N GLY A 106 -4.78 -6.09 -9.13
CA GLY A 106 -4.66 -7.07 -10.21
C GLY A 106 -3.61 -8.15 -9.95
N TYR A 107 -2.39 -7.74 -9.60
CA TYR A 107 -1.32 -8.61 -9.13
C TYR A 107 -0.75 -8.04 -7.83
N VAL A 108 -0.41 -8.91 -6.89
CA VAL A 108 0.14 -8.54 -5.58
C VAL A 108 1.19 -9.57 -5.18
N ASP A 109 2.37 -9.07 -4.84
CA ASP A 109 3.50 -9.77 -4.26
C ASP A 109 4.22 -8.82 -3.28
N ASP A 110 4.02 -8.91 -1.96
CA ASP A 110 3.47 -10.04 -1.20
C ASP A 110 2.09 -9.81 -0.54
N LEU A 111 1.77 -8.57 -0.15
CA LEU A 111 0.47 -8.21 0.45
C LEU A 111 -0.04 -6.90 -0.12
N GLY A 112 -1.33 -6.86 -0.41
CA GLY A 112 -2.05 -5.65 -0.79
C GLY A 112 -3.36 -5.60 -0.03
N ILE A 113 -3.61 -4.47 0.61
CA ILE A 113 -4.86 -4.17 1.31
C ILE A 113 -5.41 -2.91 0.69
N LEU A 114 -6.73 -2.90 0.44
CA LEU A 114 -7.45 -1.70 0.07
C LEU A 114 -8.75 -1.62 0.86
N ASN A 115 -9.02 -0.45 1.42
CA ASN A 115 -10.27 -0.13 2.08
C ASN A 115 -10.94 1.06 1.38
N LEU A 116 -12.27 0.98 1.25
CA LEU A 116 -13.08 1.98 0.58
C LEU A 116 -14.33 2.28 1.41
N GLY A 117 -14.56 3.56 1.69
CA GLY A 117 -15.75 4.07 2.37
C GLY A 117 -15.55 4.32 3.86
N ALA A 118 -16.26 5.34 4.37
CA ALA A 118 -16.22 5.72 5.77
C ALA A 118 -16.65 4.55 6.68
N GLY A 119 -15.88 4.28 7.72
CA GLY A 119 -16.15 3.20 8.69
C GLY A 119 -15.77 1.79 8.22
N LYS A 120 -15.13 1.65 7.05
CA LYS A 120 -14.58 0.36 6.57
C LYS A 120 -13.15 0.11 7.03
N PHE A 121 -12.49 1.09 7.62
CA PHE A 121 -11.13 0.97 8.10
C PHE A 121 -10.94 1.64 9.46
N LEU A 122 -10.03 1.07 10.24
CA LEU A 122 -9.79 1.41 11.65
C LEU A 122 -8.93 2.67 11.82
N SER A 123 -8.14 3.03 10.81
CA SER A 123 -7.40 4.29 10.76
C SER A 123 -8.38 5.47 10.60
N GLY A 124 -7.98 6.66 11.09
CA GLY A 124 -8.73 7.88 10.85
C GLY A 124 -8.88 8.11 9.35
N ASN A 125 -10.09 8.46 8.87
CA ASN A 125 -10.40 8.33 7.45
C ASN A 125 -11.33 9.38 6.83
N CYS A 126 -11.75 10.38 7.59
CA CYS A 126 -12.69 11.40 7.10
C CYS A 126 -12.22 12.81 7.50
N CYS A 127 -12.65 13.81 6.72
CA CYS A 127 -12.45 15.23 7.03
C CYS A 127 -10.98 15.62 7.28
N GLY A 128 -10.05 15.07 6.49
CA GLY A 128 -8.62 15.36 6.64
C GLY A 128 -7.93 14.61 7.79
N ASN A 129 -8.65 13.79 8.57
CA ASN A 129 -8.10 13.00 9.66
C ASN A 129 -7.47 11.67 9.18
N PHE A 130 -6.86 11.64 8.00
CA PHE A 130 -6.21 10.42 7.52
C PHE A 130 -5.01 10.08 8.40
N ASP A 131 -5.00 8.88 8.98
CA ASP A 131 -3.88 8.37 9.76
C ASP A 131 -3.08 7.33 8.97
N ILE A 132 -2.07 7.82 8.23
CA ILE A 132 -1.14 7.00 7.46
C ILE A 132 -0.18 6.17 8.33
N THR A 133 -0.27 6.31 9.65
CA THR A 133 0.40 5.49 10.66
C THR A 133 -0.55 4.56 11.43
N GLY A 134 -1.84 4.62 11.10
CA GLY A 134 -2.92 3.98 11.83
C GLY A 134 -3.10 2.49 11.52
N ASP A 135 -4.12 1.92 12.16
CA ASP A 135 -4.45 0.50 12.07
C ASP A 135 -5.04 0.13 10.70
N ILE A 136 -4.32 -0.72 9.97
CA ILE A 136 -4.74 -1.31 8.68
C ILE A 136 -5.23 -2.77 8.85
N SER A 137 -5.37 -3.24 10.07
CA SER A 137 -5.92 -4.56 10.39
C SER A 137 -7.45 -4.57 10.33
N GLY A 138 -8.04 -5.73 10.63
CA GLY A 138 -9.50 -5.91 10.69
C GLY A 138 -10.10 -6.45 9.41
N THR A 139 -11.38 -6.12 9.18
CA THR A 139 -12.15 -6.62 8.03
C THR A 139 -11.99 -5.69 6.83
N ASN A 140 -10.97 -5.97 6.04
CA ASN A 140 -10.64 -5.17 4.87
C ASN A 140 -11.64 -5.35 3.72
N THR A 141 -11.82 -4.31 2.91
CA THR A 141 -12.68 -4.36 1.71
C THR A 141 -12.07 -5.29 0.65
N VAL A 142 -10.75 -5.17 0.47
CA VAL A 142 -9.94 -6.00 -0.41
C VAL A 142 -8.67 -6.35 0.37
N GLN A 143 -8.34 -7.64 0.43
CA GLN A 143 -7.10 -8.13 0.99
C GLN A 143 -6.58 -9.26 0.11
N SER A 144 -5.44 -9.00 -0.50
CA SER A 144 -4.76 -9.87 -1.43
C SER A 144 -3.41 -10.28 -0.86
N ILE A 145 -3.15 -11.59 -0.81
CA ILE A 145 -1.89 -12.14 -0.31
C ILE A 145 -1.31 -13.06 -1.38
N TRP A 146 -0.04 -12.84 -1.70
CA TRP A 146 0.68 -13.69 -2.63
C TRP A 146 0.85 -15.12 -2.13
N SER A 147 0.72 -16.05 -3.07
CA SER A 147 1.09 -17.46 -2.90
C SER A 147 1.88 -17.91 -4.12
N SER A 148 2.51 -19.08 -4.05
CA SER A 148 3.20 -19.69 -5.19
C SER A 148 2.30 -19.95 -6.40
N SER A 149 0.98 -19.96 -6.21
CA SER A 149 -0.02 -20.13 -7.28
C SER A 149 -0.60 -18.79 -7.76
N GLY A 150 -0.08 -17.66 -7.27
CA GLY A 150 -0.56 -16.31 -7.54
C GLY A 150 -1.25 -15.65 -6.34
N PRO A 151 -1.73 -14.40 -6.50
CA PRO A 151 -2.43 -13.67 -5.45
C PRO A 151 -3.75 -14.35 -5.05
N THR A 152 -3.98 -14.45 -3.75
CA THR A 152 -5.15 -15.09 -3.11
C THR A 152 -5.94 -14.09 -2.29
N GLY A 153 -7.19 -14.42 -1.95
CA GLY A 153 -8.09 -13.52 -1.21
C GLY A 153 -8.99 -12.71 -2.13
N THR A 154 -9.49 -11.58 -1.63
CA THR A 154 -10.30 -10.65 -2.43
C THR A 154 -9.33 -9.72 -3.16
N ASN A 155 -9.37 -9.74 -4.50
CA ASN A 155 -8.48 -8.94 -5.34
C ASN A 155 -9.17 -7.73 -5.98
N GLN A 156 -10.49 -7.59 -5.84
CA GLN A 156 -11.22 -6.45 -6.38
C GLN A 156 -12.51 -6.19 -5.62
N ILE A 157 -13.02 -4.97 -5.73
CA ILE A 157 -14.33 -4.55 -5.24
C ILE A 157 -15.05 -3.74 -6.32
N THR A 158 -16.36 -3.91 -6.43
CA THR A 158 -17.21 -3.02 -7.21
C THR A 158 -18.11 -2.23 -6.27
N ALA A 159 -18.07 -0.90 -6.39
CA ALA A 159 -18.90 0.01 -5.62
C ALA A 159 -19.69 0.93 -6.56
N TYR A 160 -20.97 1.16 -6.24
CA TYR A 160 -21.76 2.19 -6.89
C TYR A 160 -21.46 3.54 -6.22
N LEU A 161 -20.85 4.46 -6.96
CA LEU A 161 -20.43 5.76 -6.46
C LEU A 161 -21.22 6.89 -7.14
N TYR A 162 -21.52 7.94 -6.40
CA TYR A 162 -22.23 9.13 -6.89
C TYR A 162 -21.25 10.23 -7.26
N ALA A 163 -21.45 10.84 -8.43
CA ALA A 163 -20.61 11.93 -8.93
C ALA A 163 -20.44 13.04 -7.89
N GLY A 164 -19.20 13.51 -7.69
CA GLY A 164 -18.88 14.60 -6.77
C GLY A 164 -18.93 14.25 -5.28
N VAL A 165 -19.33 13.04 -4.90
CA VAL A 165 -19.29 12.59 -3.50
C VAL A 165 -17.89 12.09 -3.15
N SER A 166 -17.41 12.48 -1.97
CA SER A 166 -16.08 12.09 -1.47
C SER A 166 -16.13 10.76 -0.72
N TYR A 167 -15.42 9.75 -1.25
CA TYR A 167 -15.30 8.42 -0.67
C TYR A 167 -13.88 8.18 -0.17
N PRO A 168 -13.67 8.01 1.16
CA PRO A 168 -12.36 7.68 1.70
C PRO A 168 -11.80 6.39 1.10
N VAL A 169 -10.51 6.39 0.75
CA VAL A 169 -9.79 5.21 0.29
C VAL A 169 -8.41 5.16 0.93
N GLU A 170 -7.97 3.96 1.28
CA GLU A 170 -6.59 3.68 1.68
C GLU A 170 -6.07 2.42 0.97
N VAL A 171 -4.77 2.41 0.72
CA VAL A 171 -4.04 1.32 0.08
C VAL A 171 -2.78 1.06 0.90
N PHE A 172 -2.60 -0.18 1.30
CA PHE A 172 -1.41 -0.64 1.99
C PHE A 172 -0.77 -1.80 1.24
N HIS A 173 0.54 -1.76 1.08
CA HIS A 173 1.27 -2.80 0.36
C HIS A 173 2.57 -3.15 1.09
N VAL A 174 2.96 -4.42 1.01
CA VAL A 174 4.25 -4.91 1.48
C VAL A 174 4.86 -5.84 0.44
N ASN A 175 6.14 -5.59 0.14
CA ASN A 175 7.06 -6.56 -0.43
C ASN A 175 8.04 -6.98 0.68
N ARG A 176 8.03 -8.25 1.07
CA ARG A 176 8.90 -8.75 2.16
C ARG A 176 10.32 -9.07 1.71
N GLY A 177 10.62 -9.01 0.43
CA GLY A 177 11.94 -9.27 -0.16
C GLY A 177 11.87 -10.05 -1.47
N ALA A 178 12.98 -10.10 -2.21
CA ALA A 178 13.06 -10.69 -3.55
C ALA A 178 12.18 -9.95 -4.58
N LEU A 179 11.45 -10.70 -5.41
CA LEU A 179 10.49 -10.12 -6.35
C LEU A 179 9.31 -9.52 -5.59
N GLY A 180 8.79 -8.42 -6.10
CA GLY A 180 7.58 -7.82 -5.57
C GLY A 180 6.93 -6.92 -6.60
N ALA A 181 5.61 -6.93 -6.57
CA ALA A 181 4.80 -6.17 -7.48
C ALA A 181 3.44 -5.88 -6.86
N ILE A 182 2.88 -4.74 -7.25
CA ILE A 182 1.48 -4.41 -7.01
C ILE A 182 0.93 -3.77 -8.27
N THR A 183 -0.25 -4.19 -8.69
CA THR A 183 -1.00 -3.55 -9.75
C THR A 183 -2.29 -3.03 -9.15
N LEU A 184 -2.47 -1.71 -9.16
CA LEU A 184 -3.70 -1.06 -8.72
C LEU A 184 -4.37 -0.39 -9.93
N THR A 185 -5.60 -0.77 -10.21
CA THR A 185 -6.41 -0.18 -11.28
C THR A 185 -7.82 0.12 -10.81
N TYR A 186 -8.51 1.00 -11.54
CA TYR A 186 -9.96 1.12 -11.48
C TYR A 186 -10.56 1.01 -12.88
N LYS A 187 -11.76 0.43 -12.96
CA LYS A 187 -12.65 0.45 -14.12
C LYS A 187 -13.78 1.41 -13.83
N ASP A 188 -14.00 2.38 -14.71
CA ASP A 188 -15.07 3.38 -14.57
C ASP A 188 -16.42 2.87 -15.11
N PRO A 189 -17.52 3.63 -14.94
CA PRO A 189 -18.85 3.25 -15.44
C PRO A 189 -18.95 3.11 -16.95
N SER A 190 -18.07 3.75 -17.72
CA SER A 190 -17.99 3.58 -19.18
C SER A 190 -17.27 2.30 -19.59
N GLY A 191 -16.58 1.68 -18.65
CA GLY A 191 -15.85 0.43 -18.81
C GLY A 191 -14.35 0.61 -19.07
N VAL A 192 -13.85 1.85 -19.06
CA VAL A 192 -12.43 2.16 -19.24
C VAL A 192 -11.65 1.77 -17.99
N VAL A 193 -10.53 1.07 -18.17
CA VAL A 193 -9.61 0.67 -17.10
C VAL A 193 -8.41 1.63 -17.08
N SER A 194 -8.08 2.15 -15.90
CA SER A 194 -6.94 3.05 -15.68
C SER A 194 -6.13 2.61 -14.46
N SER A 195 -4.80 2.77 -14.53
CA SER A 195 -3.88 2.71 -13.38
C SER A 195 -3.49 4.10 -12.86
N ASN A 196 -3.92 5.16 -13.56
CA ASN A 196 -3.70 6.54 -13.18
C ASN A 196 -4.95 7.09 -12.50
N PHE A 197 -4.86 7.31 -11.19
CA PHE A 197 -5.90 7.87 -10.33
C PHE A 197 -5.87 9.42 -10.28
N GLY A 198 -5.08 10.06 -11.14
CA GLY A 198 -5.15 11.51 -11.34
C GLY A 198 -6.53 11.92 -11.86
N GLY A 199 -7.12 12.94 -11.25
CA GLY A 199 -8.47 13.42 -11.62
C GLY A 199 -9.62 12.59 -11.04
N ILE A 200 -9.34 11.62 -10.16
CA ILE A 200 -10.37 10.88 -9.41
C ILE A 200 -10.01 10.71 -7.94
N VAL A 201 -8.73 10.66 -7.56
CA VAL A 201 -8.29 10.65 -6.16
C VAL A 201 -7.69 11.99 -5.75
N TYR A 202 -8.16 12.54 -4.64
CA TYR A 202 -7.83 13.86 -4.09
C TYR A 202 -7.50 13.81 -2.60
N HIS A 203 -6.84 14.85 -2.07
CA HIS A 203 -6.74 15.13 -0.64
C HIS A 203 -7.56 16.35 -0.26
N TYR A 204 -7.91 16.48 1.02
CA TYR A 204 -8.73 17.62 1.48
C TYR A 204 -8.09 18.98 1.18
N ASN A 205 -6.76 19.08 1.25
CA ASN A 205 -6.04 20.30 0.88
C ASN A 205 -6.11 20.62 -0.63
N ASP A 206 -6.57 19.68 -1.46
CA ASP A 206 -6.79 19.86 -2.89
C ASP A 206 -8.26 20.23 -3.21
N LEU A 207 -9.13 20.30 -2.19
CA LEU A 207 -10.56 20.61 -2.30
C LEU A 207 -10.78 22.03 -1.77
N ASP A 208 -10.49 23.02 -2.62
CA ASP A 208 -10.78 24.43 -2.35
C ASP A 208 -12.29 24.70 -2.18
#